data_AF-A0A6J5EUC9-F1
#
_entry.id   AF-A0A6J5EUC9-F1
#
_cell.length_a   1.000
_cell.length_b   1.000
_cell.length_c   1.000
_cell.angle_alpha   90.00
_cell.angle_beta   90.00
_cell.angle_gamma   90.00
#
_symmetry.space_group_name_H-M   'P 1'
#
loop_
_entity.id
_entity.type
_entity.pdbx_description
1 polymer ?
#
loop_
_entity_poly.entity_id
_entity_poly.type
_entity_poly.pdbx_seq_one_letter_code
_entity_poly.pdbx_strand_id
1 'polypeptide(L)'
;MFEHVVLRRAEGGSPVTAGQIAESLLYYQKVHVVIDRGTLFQLVKQIGIDHLKLLLKRPELSAVYCEENLATHTKSVGVTQFHDYLAFSLGGDQATKLNSPEERTAYELERQGTPRKVAREFSKWFTNRVPMRKYTGNHFVKGGIPAAARRDLSDAEFVRDAVRQAIAALSEGRTVDDSLHFELMHTEQGYCAFSNIDFDAINTRRAAMVPPLDPVTVAYLLSNILDARADLAMASYYGGDFVTSAVTSAIIRTRYSEVLRRSQLNLESRQQFVDVVLPDAPSLSEAIDAGERSIDDFFRLLDKGGRFKSWLGAVNPDENLVRAYIREITSEPSIQGTVAKTLRYALTTALGFVNPVAGLVAGGADSFVVDKLFSGWRPNHFVVKKLLPFVRGY
;
A
#
# COMPACT_ATOMS: atom_id res chain seq x y z
N MET A 1 9.94 3.65 15.48
CA MET A 1 9.48 2.84 14.31
C MET A 1 7.99 3.07 14.10
N PHE A 2 7.39 2.78 12.93
CA PHE A 2 5.91 2.80 12.71
C PHE A 2 5.15 4.07 13.16
N GLU A 3 5.69 5.25 12.88
CA GLU A 3 5.07 6.51 13.32
C GLU A 3 3.90 6.93 12.42
N HIS A 4 4.16 7.06 11.12
CA HIS A 4 3.20 7.52 10.13
C HIS A 4 3.38 6.74 8.83
N VAL A 5 2.26 6.34 8.22
CA VAL A 5 2.24 5.70 6.89
C VAL A 5 1.21 6.36 5.98
N VAL A 6 1.58 6.49 4.71
CA VAL A 6 0.72 6.94 3.62
C VAL A 6 0.38 5.76 2.73
N LEU A 7 -0.91 5.51 2.54
CA LEU A 7 -1.44 4.46 1.66
C LEU A 7 -2.06 5.12 0.42
N ARG A 8 -1.46 4.91 -0.76
CA ARG A 8 -2.07 5.33 -2.04
C ARG A 8 -2.56 4.13 -2.85
N ARG A 9 -1.79 3.04 -2.85
CA ARG A 9 -2.13 1.79 -3.54
C ARG A 9 -1.69 0.60 -2.71
N ALA A 10 -2.34 -0.54 -2.93
CA ALA A 10 -1.82 -1.83 -2.48
C ALA A 10 -0.48 -2.14 -3.16
N GLU A 11 0.32 -3.03 -2.58
CA GLU A 11 1.61 -3.46 -3.15
C GLU A 11 1.50 -4.03 -4.58
N GLY A 12 0.35 -4.63 -4.91
CA GLY A 12 0.03 -5.11 -6.26
C GLY A 12 -0.47 -4.03 -7.23
N GLY A 13 -0.53 -2.75 -6.83
CA GLY A 13 -1.07 -1.65 -7.63
C GLY A 13 -2.60 -1.51 -7.60
N SER A 14 -3.29 -2.45 -6.98
CA SER A 14 -4.73 -2.42 -6.73
C SER A 14 -5.13 -1.25 -5.80
N PRO A 15 -6.41 -0.84 -5.78
CA PRO A 15 -6.88 0.13 -4.81
C PRO A 15 -6.74 -0.39 -3.38
N VAL A 16 -6.60 0.53 -2.42
CA VAL A 16 -6.34 0.19 -1.01
C VAL A 16 -7.54 -0.55 -0.42
N THR A 17 -7.29 -1.65 0.29
CA THR A 17 -8.33 -2.49 0.92
C THR A 17 -8.63 -2.05 2.35
N ALA A 18 -9.78 -2.46 2.89
CA ALA A 18 -10.11 -2.23 4.29
C ALA A 18 -9.16 -2.99 5.23
N GLY A 19 -8.74 -4.21 4.86
CA GLY A 19 -7.76 -5.00 5.61
C GLY A 19 -6.41 -4.29 5.70
N GLN A 20 -5.92 -3.70 4.61
CA GLN A 20 -4.67 -2.92 4.61
C GLN A 20 -4.75 -1.68 5.51
N ILE A 21 -5.88 -0.97 5.50
CA ILE A 21 -6.09 0.17 6.40
C ILE A 21 -6.14 -0.31 7.86
N ALA A 22 -6.85 -1.41 8.13
CA ALA A 22 -6.95 -1.98 9.48
C ALA A 22 -5.58 -2.42 10.01
N GLU A 23 -4.81 -3.13 9.20
CA GLU A 23 -3.46 -3.56 9.53
C GLU A 23 -2.54 -2.37 9.79
N SER A 24 -2.59 -1.36 8.91
CA SER A 24 -1.83 -0.12 9.10
C SER A 24 -2.24 0.60 10.38
N LEU A 25 -3.53 0.67 10.70
CA LEU A 25 -4.03 1.29 11.93
C LEU A 25 -3.60 0.54 13.19
N LEU A 26 -3.36 -0.77 13.11
CA LEU A 26 -2.85 -1.53 14.25
C LEU A 26 -1.37 -1.24 14.51
N TYR A 27 -0.55 -1.21 13.47
CA TYR A 27 0.90 -1.08 13.61
C TYR A 27 1.40 0.36 13.66
N TYR A 28 0.77 1.29 12.92
CA TYR A 28 1.18 2.69 12.86
C TYR A 28 0.42 3.59 13.83
N GLN A 29 1.10 4.63 14.32
CA GLN A 29 0.46 5.63 15.18
C GLN A 29 -0.53 6.51 14.38
N LYS A 30 -0.17 6.85 13.15
CA LYS A 30 -1.00 7.62 12.23
C LYS A 30 -1.04 6.98 10.85
N VAL A 31 -2.21 6.96 10.23
CA VAL A 31 -2.41 6.48 8.87
C VAL A 31 -3.02 7.61 8.02
N HIS A 32 -2.43 7.85 6.85
CA HIS A 32 -2.99 8.73 5.84
C HIS A 32 -3.38 7.92 4.61
N VAL A 33 -4.61 8.07 4.12
CA VAL A 33 -5.08 7.38 2.92
C VAL A 33 -5.33 8.38 1.80
N VAL A 34 -4.66 8.17 0.67
CA VAL A 34 -4.96 8.85 -0.59
C VAL A 34 -6.04 8.05 -1.30
N ILE A 35 -7.29 8.49 -1.15
CA ILE A 35 -8.45 7.85 -1.74
C ILE A 35 -8.56 8.34 -3.19
N ASP A 36 -8.49 7.42 -4.14
CA ASP A 36 -8.91 7.65 -5.52
C ASP A 36 -10.29 7.03 -5.78
N ARG A 37 -10.78 7.18 -7.01
CA ARG A 37 -12.08 6.62 -7.42
C ARG A 37 -12.17 5.12 -7.13
N GLY A 38 -11.14 4.35 -7.50
CA GLY A 38 -11.11 2.90 -7.31
C GLY A 38 -11.16 2.52 -5.82
N THR A 39 -10.35 3.21 -5.00
CA THR A 39 -10.25 2.96 -3.56
C THR A 39 -11.57 3.26 -2.86
N LEU A 40 -12.22 4.39 -3.19
CA LEU A 40 -13.51 4.75 -2.58
C LEU A 40 -14.56 3.67 -2.80
N PHE A 41 -14.75 3.23 -4.04
CA PHE A 41 -15.78 2.25 -4.37
C PHE A 41 -15.43 0.84 -3.90
N GLN A 42 -14.15 0.49 -3.90
CA GLN A 42 -13.71 -0.77 -3.30
C GLN A 42 -14.00 -0.81 -1.79
N LEU A 43 -13.70 0.26 -1.05
CA LEU A 43 -14.00 0.34 0.38
C LEU A 43 -15.52 0.29 0.64
N VAL A 44 -16.32 1.03 -0.13
CA VAL A 44 -17.78 0.97 0.00
C VAL A 44 -18.29 -0.45 -0.29
N LYS A 45 -17.77 -1.12 -1.32
CA LYS A 45 -18.14 -2.51 -1.64
C LYS A 45 -17.73 -3.48 -0.53
N GLN A 46 -16.56 -3.28 0.07
CA GLN A 46 -15.98 -4.22 1.04
C GLN A 46 -16.59 -4.10 2.43
N ILE A 47 -16.77 -2.86 2.92
CA ILE A 47 -17.20 -2.62 4.31
C ILE A 47 -18.51 -1.83 4.41
N GLY A 48 -19.06 -1.34 3.31
CA GLY A 48 -20.28 -0.52 3.33
C GLY A 48 -20.03 0.94 3.73
N ILE A 49 -21.03 1.77 3.44
CA ILE A 49 -20.98 3.22 3.66
C ILE A 49 -20.84 3.58 5.14
N ASP A 50 -21.57 2.91 6.01
CA ASP A 50 -21.62 3.28 7.43
C ASP A 50 -20.32 2.94 8.15
N HIS A 51 -19.72 1.79 7.88
CA HIS A 51 -18.40 1.46 8.41
C HIS A 51 -17.31 2.34 7.81
N LEU A 52 -17.38 2.70 6.53
CA LEU A 52 -16.46 3.67 5.95
C LEU A 52 -16.57 5.04 6.64
N LYS A 53 -17.78 5.49 7.00
CA LYS A 53 -17.97 6.71 7.81
C LYS A 53 -17.31 6.58 9.18
N LEU A 54 -17.47 5.43 9.85
CA LEU A 54 -16.83 5.18 11.15
C LEU A 54 -15.31 5.21 11.03
N LEU A 55 -14.76 4.55 10.01
CA LEU A 55 -13.33 4.50 9.70
C LEU A 55 -12.76 5.93 9.51
N LEU A 56 -13.39 6.75 8.66
CA LEU A 56 -12.97 8.13 8.36
C LEU A 56 -13.23 9.14 9.49
N LYS A 57 -13.91 8.73 10.56
CA LYS A 57 -14.08 9.53 11.79
C LYS A 57 -13.00 9.25 12.83
N ARG A 58 -12.22 8.17 12.67
CA ARG A 58 -11.18 7.81 13.64
C ARG A 58 -10.07 8.87 13.68
N PRO A 59 -9.59 9.27 14.87
CA PRO A 59 -8.57 10.30 15.00
C PRO A 59 -7.19 9.87 14.48
N GLU A 60 -6.92 8.56 14.43
CA GLU A 60 -5.65 8.00 13.92
C GLU A 60 -5.62 7.94 12.38
N LEU A 61 -6.77 8.14 11.72
CA LEU A 61 -6.91 8.08 10.27
C LEU A 61 -7.17 9.48 9.70
N SER A 62 -6.33 9.88 8.77
CA SER A 62 -6.58 11.03 7.90
C SER A 62 -6.72 10.57 6.46
N ALA A 63 -7.40 11.36 5.63
CA ALA A 63 -7.61 11.01 4.24
C ALA A 63 -7.63 12.26 3.35
N VAL A 64 -7.31 12.04 2.09
CA VAL A 64 -7.51 12.99 1.00
C VAL A 64 -8.22 12.27 -0.14
N TYR A 65 -9.08 12.96 -0.88
CA TYR A 65 -9.70 12.41 -2.07
C TYR A 65 -9.14 13.07 -3.34
N CYS A 66 -8.57 12.25 -4.22
CA CYS A 66 -8.08 12.64 -5.53
C CYS A 66 -8.99 12.03 -6.60
N GLU A 67 -9.91 12.85 -7.09
CA GLU A 67 -10.87 12.44 -8.13
C GLU A 67 -10.22 12.27 -9.51
N GLU A 68 -9.17 13.05 -9.78
CA GLU A 68 -8.42 12.95 -11.03
C GLU A 68 -7.70 11.60 -11.10
N ASN A 69 -7.72 10.98 -12.28
CA ASN A 69 -6.93 9.80 -12.60
C ASN A 69 -5.76 10.25 -13.46
N LEU A 70 -4.58 9.70 -13.20
CA LEU A 70 -3.40 9.91 -14.01
C LEU A 70 -3.41 8.92 -15.17
N ALA A 71 -3.05 9.37 -16.36
CA ALA A 71 -2.91 8.50 -17.52
C ALA A 71 -1.94 9.07 -18.54
N THR A 72 -1.45 8.16 -19.40
CA THR A 72 -0.78 8.52 -20.64
C THR A 72 -1.78 8.42 -21.80
N HIS A 73 -2.09 9.54 -22.44
CA HIS A 73 -2.90 9.54 -23.66
C HIS A 73 -2.02 9.25 -24.86
N THR A 74 -2.54 8.42 -25.76
CA THR A 74 -1.88 8.08 -27.01
C THR A 74 -2.71 8.59 -28.18
N LYS A 75 -2.10 9.44 -29.01
CA LYS A 75 -2.66 9.87 -30.28
C LYS A 75 -1.88 9.21 -31.42
N SER A 76 -2.58 8.58 -32.35
CA SER A 76 -1.95 7.99 -33.54
C SER A 76 -2.08 8.94 -34.73
N VAL A 77 -0.98 9.14 -35.46
CA VAL A 77 -0.97 9.82 -36.76
C VAL A 77 -0.26 8.90 -37.75
N GLY A 78 -1.04 8.29 -38.65
CA GLY A 78 -0.55 7.16 -39.45
C GLY A 78 -0.12 6.00 -38.55
N VAL A 79 1.10 5.48 -38.76
CA VAL A 79 1.69 4.42 -37.95
C VAL A 79 2.41 4.94 -36.69
N THR A 80 2.57 6.25 -36.55
CA THR A 80 3.31 6.85 -35.43
C THR A 80 2.38 7.14 -34.27
N GLN A 81 2.79 6.71 -33.07
CA GLN A 81 2.10 7.01 -31.83
C GLN A 81 2.81 8.14 -31.07
N PHE A 82 2.02 9.08 -30.58
CA PHE A 82 2.45 10.19 -29.75
C PHE A 82 1.80 10.07 -28.38
N HIS A 83 2.61 10.18 -27.34
CA HIS A 83 2.19 10.01 -25.96
C HIS A 83 2.31 11.31 -25.18
N ASP A 84 1.35 11.61 -24.32
CA ASP A 84 1.47 12.71 -23.36
C ASP A 84 0.74 12.40 -22.06
N TYR A 85 1.20 13.00 -20.97
CA TYR A 85 0.62 12.84 -19.65
C TYR A 85 -0.59 13.74 -19.46
N LEU A 86 -1.61 13.21 -18.82
CA LEU A 86 -2.76 13.99 -18.39
C LEU A 86 -3.29 13.51 -17.05
N ALA A 87 -4.11 14.36 -16.45
CA ALA A 87 -5.04 13.94 -15.42
C ALA A 87 -6.47 14.19 -15.91
N PHE A 88 -7.38 13.27 -15.65
CA PHE A 88 -8.77 13.37 -16.07
C PHE A 88 -9.73 12.90 -14.98
N SER A 89 -10.95 13.43 -15.00
CA SER A 89 -12.07 12.96 -14.19
C SER A 89 -13.21 12.57 -15.12
N LEU A 90 -13.97 11.54 -14.77
CA LEU A 90 -15.15 11.14 -15.55
C LEU A 90 -16.25 12.18 -15.37
N GLY A 91 -16.79 12.74 -16.46
CA GLY A 91 -17.79 13.83 -16.40
C GLY A 91 -19.25 13.40 -16.32
N GLY A 92 -19.53 12.10 -16.12
CA GLY A 92 -20.87 11.50 -16.25
C GLY A 92 -20.94 10.48 -17.38
N ASP A 93 -22.10 10.37 -18.03
CA ASP A 93 -22.33 9.48 -19.17
C ASP A 93 -22.81 10.28 -20.41
N GLN A 94 -23.21 9.58 -21.48
CA GLN A 94 -23.67 10.25 -22.71
C GLN A 94 -24.96 11.08 -22.54
N ALA A 95 -25.81 10.72 -21.56
CA ALA A 95 -27.09 11.36 -21.28
C ALA A 95 -27.02 12.37 -20.12
N THR A 96 -26.03 12.24 -19.24
CA THR A 96 -25.95 12.92 -17.95
C THR A 96 -24.59 13.56 -17.79
N LYS A 97 -24.57 14.90 -17.74
CA LYS A 97 -23.37 15.67 -17.39
C LYS A 97 -23.38 15.98 -15.89
N LEU A 98 -22.30 15.61 -15.20
CA LEU A 98 -22.12 15.78 -13.76
C LEU A 98 -21.00 16.79 -13.51
N ASN A 99 -21.35 17.90 -12.86
CA ASN A 99 -20.48 19.08 -12.79
C ASN A 99 -19.71 19.16 -11.47
N SER A 100 -20.18 18.48 -10.42
CA SER A 100 -19.49 18.43 -9.13
C SER A 100 -18.97 17.03 -8.77
N PRO A 101 -17.91 16.95 -7.96
CA PRO A 101 -17.44 15.66 -7.44
C PRO A 101 -18.47 14.95 -6.55
N GLU A 102 -19.31 15.72 -5.85
CA GLU A 102 -20.43 15.19 -5.07
C GLU A 102 -21.44 14.47 -5.98
N GLU A 103 -21.85 15.11 -7.07
CA GLU A 103 -22.77 14.54 -8.06
C GLU A 103 -22.19 13.27 -8.70
N ARG A 104 -20.91 13.30 -9.06
CA ARG A 104 -20.21 12.15 -9.65
C ARG A 104 -20.10 10.97 -8.69
N THR A 105 -19.77 11.23 -7.44
CA THR A 105 -19.70 10.20 -6.40
C THR A 105 -21.07 9.57 -6.17
N ALA A 106 -22.12 10.39 -6.05
CA ALA A 106 -23.47 9.91 -5.82
C ALA A 106 -23.98 9.05 -6.99
N TYR A 107 -23.79 9.55 -8.21
CA TYR A 107 -24.18 8.85 -9.44
C TYR A 107 -23.51 7.48 -9.56
N GLU A 108 -22.22 7.38 -9.24
CA GLU A 108 -21.51 6.10 -9.31
C GLU A 108 -21.96 5.11 -8.24
N LEU A 109 -22.22 5.58 -7.01
CA LEU A 109 -22.81 4.73 -5.96
C LEU A 109 -24.18 4.20 -6.36
N GLU A 110 -25.01 5.04 -6.99
CA GLU A 110 -26.32 4.65 -7.52
C GLU A 110 -26.17 3.53 -8.56
N ARG A 111 -25.20 3.65 -9.48
CA ARG A 111 -24.91 2.61 -10.49
C ARG A 111 -24.44 1.30 -9.88
N GLN A 112 -23.83 1.34 -8.70
CA GLN A 112 -23.39 0.15 -7.96
C GLN A 112 -24.50 -0.42 -7.05
N GLY A 113 -25.72 0.10 -7.13
CA GLY A 113 -26.90 -0.41 -6.41
C GLY A 113 -27.18 0.28 -5.08
N THR A 114 -26.44 1.34 -4.73
CA THR A 114 -26.74 2.13 -3.52
C THR A 114 -28.02 2.94 -3.74
N PRO A 115 -29.00 2.93 -2.81
CA PRO A 115 -30.20 3.75 -2.94
C PRO A 115 -29.85 5.24 -3.11
N ARG A 116 -30.47 5.91 -4.09
CA ARG A 116 -30.23 7.32 -4.46
C ARG A 116 -30.14 8.29 -3.29
N LYS A 117 -31.05 8.16 -2.31
CA LYS A 117 -31.03 8.99 -1.11
C LYS A 117 -29.74 8.78 -0.29
N VAL A 118 -29.37 7.52 -0.05
CA VAL A 118 -28.16 7.14 0.70
C VAL A 118 -26.89 7.58 -0.05
N ALA A 119 -26.84 7.39 -1.37
CA ALA A 119 -25.72 7.79 -2.22
C ALA A 119 -25.46 9.31 -2.14
N ARG A 120 -26.53 10.12 -2.24
CA ARG A 120 -26.44 11.59 -2.11
C ARG A 120 -26.02 12.04 -0.73
N GLU A 121 -26.65 11.50 0.32
CA GLU A 121 -26.31 11.82 1.71
C GLU A 121 -24.85 11.48 2.03
N PHE A 122 -24.38 10.31 1.60
CA PHE A 122 -22.98 9.92 1.79
C PHE A 122 -22.03 10.80 0.97
N SER A 123 -22.33 11.09 -0.30
CA SER A 123 -21.43 11.89 -1.15
C SER A 123 -21.28 13.31 -0.61
N LYS A 124 -22.37 13.92 -0.15
CA LYS A 124 -22.35 15.21 0.54
C LYS A 124 -21.53 15.14 1.83
N TRP A 125 -21.75 14.10 2.64
CA TRP A 125 -20.99 13.92 3.87
C TRP A 125 -19.49 13.73 3.60
N PHE A 126 -19.14 12.91 2.61
CA PHE A 126 -17.77 12.56 2.25
C PHE A 126 -17.00 13.76 1.75
N THR A 127 -17.56 14.53 0.82
CA THR A 127 -16.92 15.74 0.26
C THR A 127 -16.76 16.86 1.28
N ASN A 128 -17.63 16.94 2.29
CA ASN A 128 -17.46 17.86 3.43
C ASN A 128 -16.41 17.39 4.44
N ARG A 129 -16.23 16.06 4.58
CA ARG A 129 -15.34 15.46 5.59
C ARG A 129 -13.91 15.29 5.08
N VAL A 130 -13.75 14.88 3.82
CA VAL A 130 -12.48 14.50 3.22
C VAL A 130 -12.02 15.60 2.26
N PRO A 131 -10.86 16.23 2.49
CA PRO A 131 -10.32 17.25 1.60
C PRO A 131 -10.15 16.72 0.18
N MET A 132 -10.64 17.49 -0.79
CA MET A 132 -10.44 17.20 -2.20
C MET A 132 -9.15 17.83 -2.72
N ARG A 133 -8.36 17.05 -3.45
CA ARG A 133 -7.12 17.49 -4.09
C ARG A 133 -7.04 17.03 -5.54
N LYS A 134 -6.27 17.78 -6.32
CA LYS A 134 -6.07 17.56 -7.75
C LYS A 134 -4.60 17.28 -8.00
N TYR A 135 -4.32 16.33 -8.87
CA TYR A 135 -2.97 16.07 -9.37
C TYR A 135 -2.50 17.17 -10.31
N THR A 136 -3.41 17.85 -11.00
CA THR A 136 -3.10 19.05 -11.81
C THR A 136 -2.83 20.30 -10.98
N GLY A 137 -3.23 20.30 -9.70
CA GLY A 137 -3.07 21.45 -8.82
C GLY A 137 -1.67 21.57 -8.22
N ASN A 138 -1.39 22.73 -7.61
CA ASN A 138 -0.10 23.02 -6.97
C ASN A 138 0.07 22.39 -5.58
N HIS A 139 -0.86 21.53 -5.14
CA HIS A 139 -0.88 21.04 -3.75
C HIS A 139 0.32 20.16 -3.43
N PHE A 140 0.58 19.16 -4.28
CA PHE A 140 1.66 18.19 -4.07
C PHE A 140 2.99 18.68 -4.65
N VAL A 141 2.94 19.34 -5.81
CA VAL A 141 4.11 19.87 -6.51
C VAL A 141 3.71 21.10 -7.33
N LYS A 142 4.59 22.09 -7.40
CA LYS A 142 4.37 23.29 -8.22
C LYS A 142 4.21 22.91 -9.70
N GLY A 143 3.11 23.37 -10.31
CA GLY A 143 2.72 23.07 -11.69
C GLY A 143 1.93 21.78 -11.87
N GLY A 144 1.67 21.03 -10.79
CA GLY A 144 0.97 19.75 -10.86
C GLY A 144 1.86 18.57 -11.28
N ILE A 145 1.40 17.38 -10.94
CA ILE A 145 2.10 16.10 -11.14
C ILE A 145 2.34 15.83 -12.63
N PRO A 146 1.38 15.99 -13.57
CA PRO A 146 1.65 15.75 -14.99
C PRO A 146 2.74 16.66 -15.55
N ALA A 147 2.80 17.94 -15.13
CA ALA A 147 3.84 18.85 -15.59
C ALA A 147 5.22 18.51 -14.97
N ALA A 148 5.24 18.03 -13.72
CA ALA A 148 6.46 17.51 -13.11
C ALA A 148 6.97 16.25 -13.82
N ALA A 149 6.08 15.31 -14.13
CA ALA A 149 6.44 14.07 -14.81
C ALA A 149 6.96 14.32 -16.24
N ARG A 150 6.42 15.31 -16.97
CA ARG A 150 6.96 15.71 -18.28
C ARG A 150 8.42 16.17 -18.20
N ARG A 151 8.83 16.84 -17.13
CA ARG A 151 10.24 17.24 -16.94
C ARG A 151 11.14 16.02 -16.77
N ASP A 152 10.62 14.93 -16.22
CA ASP A 152 11.38 13.68 -16.08
C ASP A 152 11.61 13.01 -17.42
N LEU A 153 10.67 13.15 -18.36
CA LEU A 153 10.80 12.62 -19.72
C LEU A 153 11.90 13.31 -20.53
N SER A 154 12.40 14.46 -20.07
CA SER A 154 13.54 15.14 -20.68
C SER A 154 14.89 14.56 -20.26
N ASP A 155 14.92 13.63 -19.30
CA ASP A 155 16.12 12.95 -18.83
C ASP A 155 16.17 11.52 -19.39
N ALA A 156 16.89 11.35 -20.50
CA ALA A 156 16.95 10.10 -21.23
C ALA A 156 17.53 8.94 -20.40
N GLU A 157 18.53 9.20 -19.56
CA GLU A 157 19.15 8.18 -18.70
C GLU A 157 18.14 7.65 -17.68
N PHE A 158 17.44 8.56 -17.00
CA PHE A 158 16.40 8.18 -16.07
C PHE A 158 15.24 7.43 -16.74
N VAL A 159 14.76 7.90 -17.88
CA VAL A 159 13.64 7.25 -18.58
C VAL A 159 14.03 5.81 -18.93
N ARG A 160 15.22 5.60 -19.50
CA ARG A 160 15.72 4.26 -19.83
C ARG A 160 15.80 3.37 -18.59
N ASP A 161 16.35 3.88 -17.50
CA ASP A 161 16.50 3.10 -16.26
C ASP A 161 15.15 2.81 -15.60
N ALA A 162 14.22 3.77 -15.59
CA ALA A 162 12.86 3.58 -15.10
C ALA A 162 12.11 2.51 -15.92
N VAL A 163 12.23 2.53 -17.24
CA VAL A 163 11.64 1.51 -18.13
C VAL A 163 12.28 0.15 -17.87
N ARG A 164 13.61 0.07 -17.71
CA ARG A 164 14.30 -1.17 -17.36
C ARG A 164 13.76 -1.75 -16.05
N GLN A 165 13.65 -0.92 -15.01
CA GLN A 165 13.11 -1.34 -13.70
C GLN A 165 11.64 -1.77 -13.80
N ALA A 166 10.82 -1.08 -14.59
CA ALA A 166 9.43 -1.47 -14.80
C ALA A 166 9.33 -2.86 -15.45
N ILE A 167 10.11 -3.11 -16.51
CA ILE A 167 10.13 -4.42 -17.20
C ILE A 167 10.64 -5.52 -16.27
N ALA A 168 11.70 -5.25 -15.49
CA ALA A 168 12.25 -6.20 -14.53
C ALA A 168 11.21 -6.60 -13.46
N ALA A 169 10.52 -5.60 -12.91
CA ALA A 169 9.45 -5.81 -11.93
C ALA A 169 8.27 -6.61 -12.51
N LEU A 170 7.90 -6.35 -13.77
CA LEU A 170 6.85 -7.10 -14.48
C LEU A 170 7.26 -8.54 -14.82
N SER A 171 8.56 -8.81 -14.90
CA SER A 171 9.12 -10.11 -15.28
C SER A 171 9.55 -10.97 -14.08
N GLU A 172 9.07 -10.63 -12.87
CA GLU A 172 9.40 -11.31 -11.61
C GLU A 172 10.92 -11.37 -11.35
N GLY A 173 11.64 -10.28 -11.65
CA GLY A 173 13.07 -10.18 -11.35
C GLY A 173 13.99 -10.92 -12.32
N ARG A 174 13.49 -11.40 -13.48
CA ARG A 174 14.37 -11.83 -14.56
C ARG A 174 15.27 -10.67 -15.00
N THR A 175 16.53 -11.00 -15.27
CA THR A 175 17.51 -10.03 -15.78
C THR A 175 17.02 -9.47 -17.11
N VAL A 176 16.77 -8.17 -17.13
CA VAL A 176 16.54 -7.42 -18.36
C VAL A 176 17.89 -7.25 -19.05
N ASP A 177 17.93 -7.52 -20.35
CA ASP A 177 19.15 -7.39 -21.14
C ASP A 177 19.73 -5.97 -21.03
N ASP A 178 21.05 -5.87 -20.84
CA ASP A 178 21.78 -4.61 -20.83
C ASP A 178 21.68 -3.88 -22.17
N SER A 179 21.34 -4.60 -23.25
CA SER A 179 21.07 -4.04 -24.59
C SER A 179 19.74 -3.29 -24.73
N LEU A 180 18.92 -3.20 -23.67
CA LEU A 180 17.64 -2.48 -23.70
C LEU A 180 17.82 -1.02 -24.14
N HIS A 181 17.16 -0.68 -25.24
CA HIS A 181 17.08 0.65 -25.79
C HIS A 181 15.65 1.18 -25.65
N PHE A 182 15.53 2.36 -25.05
CA PHE A 182 14.27 3.10 -24.96
C PHE A 182 14.57 4.60 -24.94
N GLU A 183 14.16 5.30 -25.98
CA GLU A 183 14.36 6.74 -26.15
C GLU A 183 13.03 7.44 -26.43
N LEU A 184 12.92 8.68 -25.95
CA LEU A 184 11.77 9.54 -26.21
C LEU A 184 12.22 10.77 -26.98
N MET A 185 11.53 11.04 -28.08
CA MET A 185 11.66 12.27 -28.84
C MET A 185 10.43 13.14 -28.60
N HIS A 186 10.64 14.35 -28.11
CA HIS A 186 9.57 15.32 -27.92
C HIS A 186 9.27 16.07 -29.23
N THR A 187 8.00 16.08 -29.63
CA THR A 187 7.48 16.81 -30.80
C THR A 187 6.30 17.69 -30.40
N GLU A 188 5.80 18.52 -31.32
CA GLU A 188 4.58 19.32 -31.09
C GLU A 188 3.33 18.47 -30.81
N GLN A 189 3.32 17.20 -31.23
CA GLN A 189 2.20 16.28 -31.04
C GLN A 189 2.30 15.45 -29.75
N GLY A 190 3.45 15.48 -29.07
CA GLY A 190 3.74 14.71 -27.86
C GLY A 190 5.08 13.99 -27.94
N TYR A 191 5.27 12.95 -27.12
CA TYR A 191 6.47 12.12 -27.10
C TYR A 191 6.33 10.91 -28.02
N CYS A 192 7.27 10.72 -28.93
CA CYS A 192 7.40 9.50 -29.72
C CYS A 192 8.47 8.60 -29.09
N ALA A 193 8.18 7.31 -28.94
CA ALA A 193 9.10 6.36 -28.33
C ALA A 193 9.79 5.48 -29.39
N PHE A 194 11.10 5.30 -29.23
CA PHE A 194 11.94 4.39 -30.01
C PHE A 194 12.50 3.34 -29.08
N SER A 195 12.27 2.07 -29.39
CA SER A 195 12.58 1.00 -28.45
C SER A 195 12.81 -0.33 -29.16
N ASN A 196 13.68 -1.16 -28.59
CA ASN A 196 13.88 -2.57 -29.00
C ASN A 196 13.12 -3.56 -28.11
N ILE A 197 12.20 -3.09 -27.26
CA ILE A 197 11.35 -3.95 -26.42
C ILE A 197 10.42 -4.79 -27.31
N ASP A 198 10.47 -6.10 -27.12
CA ASP A 198 9.53 -7.05 -27.70
C ASP A 198 8.23 -7.09 -26.87
N PHE A 199 7.34 -6.14 -27.15
CA PHE A 199 6.03 -6.06 -26.48
C PHE A 199 5.16 -7.28 -26.78
N ASP A 200 5.30 -7.89 -27.96
CA ASP A 200 4.50 -9.05 -28.36
C ASP A 200 4.88 -10.28 -27.53
N ALA A 201 6.16 -10.53 -27.30
CA ALA A 201 6.63 -11.60 -26.43
C ALA A 201 6.17 -11.39 -24.97
N ILE A 202 6.29 -10.16 -24.44
CA ILE A 202 5.82 -9.82 -23.09
C ILE A 202 4.32 -10.05 -22.97
N ASN A 203 3.54 -9.56 -23.93
CA ASN A 203 2.08 -9.61 -23.89
C ASN A 203 1.53 -11.01 -24.13
N THR A 204 2.17 -11.81 -24.98
CA THR A 204 1.83 -13.23 -25.18
C THR A 204 1.92 -13.99 -23.86
N ARG A 205 2.98 -13.75 -23.07
CA ARG A 205 3.16 -14.39 -21.77
C ARG A 205 2.11 -13.92 -20.76
N ARG A 206 1.82 -12.63 -20.72
CA ARG A 206 0.83 -12.03 -19.80
C ARG A 206 -0.59 -12.49 -20.09
N ALA A 207 -0.94 -12.69 -21.36
CA ALA A 207 -2.23 -13.24 -21.77
C ALA A 207 -2.41 -14.70 -21.33
N ALA A 208 -1.32 -15.44 -21.13
CA ALA A 208 -1.35 -16.84 -20.68
C ALA A 208 -1.45 -17.00 -19.15
N MET A 209 -1.39 -15.91 -18.37
CA MET A 209 -1.58 -15.95 -16.90
C MET A 209 -3.05 -16.11 -16.52
N VAL A 210 -3.32 -16.53 -15.28
CA VAL A 210 -4.68 -16.71 -14.75
C VAL A 210 -4.85 -15.88 -13.47
N PRO A 211 -5.69 -14.81 -13.49
CA PRO A 211 -6.36 -14.25 -14.66
C PRO A 211 -5.37 -13.61 -15.66
N PRO A 212 -5.75 -13.47 -16.95
CA PRO A 212 -4.91 -12.76 -17.94
C PRO A 212 -4.64 -11.33 -17.48
N LEU A 213 -3.39 -10.89 -17.64
CA LEU A 213 -3.00 -9.53 -17.26
C LEU A 213 -3.09 -8.56 -18.44
N ASP A 214 -3.35 -7.29 -18.14
CA ASP A 214 -3.40 -6.22 -19.14
C ASP A 214 -2.10 -6.12 -19.95
N PRO A 215 -2.18 -5.78 -21.24
CA PRO A 215 -1.01 -5.66 -22.11
C PRO A 215 -0.12 -4.50 -21.69
N VAL A 216 1.19 -4.73 -21.75
CA VAL A 216 2.22 -3.72 -21.64
C VAL A 216 2.38 -3.02 -22.98
N THR A 217 2.32 -1.69 -22.94
CA THR A 217 2.52 -0.79 -24.09
C THR A 217 3.49 0.32 -23.69
N VAL A 218 3.92 1.14 -24.64
CA VAL A 218 4.67 2.38 -24.33
C VAL A 218 3.87 3.25 -23.35
N ALA A 219 2.57 3.44 -23.57
CA ALA A 219 1.72 4.22 -22.69
C ALA A 219 1.62 3.63 -21.27
N TYR A 220 1.66 2.30 -21.13
CA TYR A 220 1.73 1.62 -19.84
C TYR A 220 3.03 1.95 -19.10
N LEU A 221 4.17 1.83 -19.78
CA LEU A 221 5.49 2.13 -19.21
C LEU A 221 5.61 3.60 -18.81
N LEU A 222 5.15 4.52 -19.66
CA LEU A 222 5.11 5.95 -19.36
C LEU A 222 4.16 6.26 -18.19
N SER A 223 3.03 5.56 -18.07
CA SER A 223 2.11 5.71 -16.93
C SER A 223 2.77 5.29 -15.61
N ASN A 224 3.63 4.26 -15.61
CA ASN A 224 4.38 3.88 -14.41
C ASN A 224 5.35 4.99 -13.96
N ILE A 225 5.99 5.70 -14.90
CA ILE A 225 6.84 6.87 -14.58
C ILE A 225 5.99 8.00 -14.00
N LEU A 226 4.82 8.28 -14.58
CA LEU A 226 3.87 9.27 -14.09
C LEU A 226 3.39 8.95 -12.67
N ASP A 227 3.05 7.69 -12.40
CA ASP A 227 2.65 7.23 -11.07
C ASP A 227 3.80 7.30 -10.07
N ALA A 228 5.03 6.98 -10.48
CA ALA A 228 6.22 7.16 -9.65
C ALA A 228 6.47 8.62 -9.27
N ARG A 229 6.30 9.54 -10.21
CA ARG A 229 6.36 10.98 -9.90
C ARG A 229 5.26 11.39 -8.94
N ALA A 230 4.04 10.87 -9.11
CA ALA A 230 2.92 11.18 -8.23
C ALA A 230 3.18 10.70 -6.80
N ASP A 231 3.63 9.45 -6.65
CA ASP A 231 3.99 8.84 -5.36
C ASP A 231 5.10 9.59 -4.67
N LEU A 232 6.17 9.92 -5.39
CA LEU A 232 7.28 10.68 -4.83
C LEU A 232 6.83 12.07 -4.35
N ALA A 233 5.97 12.76 -5.12
CA ALA A 233 5.43 14.06 -4.72
C ALA A 233 4.57 13.96 -3.46
N MET A 234 3.72 12.94 -3.35
CA MET A 234 2.88 12.71 -2.17
C MET A 234 3.70 12.26 -0.95
N ALA A 235 4.67 11.36 -1.14
CA ALA A 235 5.60 10.94 -0.09
C ALA A 235 6.37 12.14 0.47
N SER A 236 6.87 13.02 -0.42
CA SER A 236 7.56 14.25 -0.02
C SER A 236 6.64 15.22 0.71
N TYR A 237 5.37 15.29 0.32
CA TYR A 237 4.39 16.21 0.91
C TYR A 237 3.87 15.76 2.28
N TYR A 238 3.48 14.49 2.41
CA TYR A 238 2.88 13.96 3.64
C TYR A 238 3.91 13.44 4.64
N GLY A 239 5.09 13.04 4.17
CA GLY A 239 6.14 12.42 4.98
C GLY A 239 5.74 11.06 5.58
N GLY A 240 6.70 10.41 6.22
CA GLY A 240 6.52 9.07 6.79
C GLY A 240 6.78 7.95 5.78
N ASP A 241 6.38 6.73 6.15
CA ASP A 241 6.47 5.58 5.27
C ASP A 241 5.43 5.70 4.15
N PHE A 242 5.74 5.17 2.97
CA PHE A 242 4.89 5.32 1.79
C PHE A 242 4.70 3.99 1.08
N VAL A 243 3.44 3.54 1.02
CA VAL A 243 3.07 2.26 0.40
C VAL A 243 2.52 2.50 -1.00
N THR A 244 3.15 1.84 -1.98
CA THR A 244 2.82 1.87 -3.40
C THR A 244 3.13 0.54 -4.09
N SER A 245 2.84 0.44 -5.39
CA SER A 245 3.11 -0.74 -6.21
C SER A 245 4.60 -1.08 -6.31
N ALA A 246 4.90 -2.37 -6.51
CA ALA A 246 6.28 -2.83 -6.71
C ALA A 246 6.98 -2.14 -7.90
N VAL A 247 6.28 -1.94 -9.01
CA VAL A 247 6.80 -1.27 -10.21
C VAL A 247 7.16 0.18 -9.91
N THR A 248 6.23 0.92 -9.30
CA THR A 248 6.46 2.31 -8.92
C THR A 248 7.62 2.44 -7.94
N SER A 249 7.66 1.57 -6.93
CA SER A 249 8.71 1.50 -5.92
C SER A 249 10.09 1.26 -6.57
N ALA A 250 10.17 0.37 -7.57
CA ALA A 250 11.40 0.13 -8.33
C ALA A 250 11.85 1.36 -9.14
N ILE A 251 10.92 2.08 -9.77
CA ILE A 251 11.22 3.32 -10.49
C ILE A 251 11.73 4.40 -9.54
N ILE A 252 11.08 4.64 -8.40
CA ILE A 252 11.49 5.68 -7.44
C ILE A 252 12.92 5.42 -6.93
N ARG A 253 13.28 4.14 -6.70
CA ARG A 253 14.63 3.76 -6.24
C ARG A 253 15.76 4.12 -7.20
N THR A 254 15.48 4.31 -8.49
CA THR A 254 16.51 4.74 -9.47
C THR A 254 17.13 6.10 -9.11
N ARG A 255 16.36 7.01 -8.50
CA ARG A 255 16.83 8.35 -8.11
C ARG A 255 16.81 8.60 -6.60
N TYR A 256 15.93 7.94 -5.86
CA TYR A 256 15.60 8.29 -4.48
C TYR A 256 15.47 7.04 -3.60
N SER A 257 16.49 6.17 -3.61
CA SER A 257 16.54 4.96 -2.77
C SER A 257 16.25 5.25 -1.29
N GLU A 258 16.76 6.38 -0.77
CA GLU A 258 16.57 6.77 0.63
C GLU A 258 15.13 7.13 1.01
N VAL A 259 14.31 7.64 0.07
CA VAL A 259 12.91 8.00 0.35
C VAL A 259 12.08 6.77 0.70
N LEU A 260 12.36 5.63 0.06
CA LEU A 260 11.63 4.38 0.27
C LEU A 260 12.31 3.41 1.24
N ARG A 261 13.59 3.65 1.58
CA ARG A 261 14.37 2.74 2.45
C ARG A 261 13.68 2.47 3.78
N ARG A 262 13.18 3.53 4.45
CA ARG A 262 12.50 3.40 5.75
C ARG A 262 11.20 2.60 5.64
N SER A 263 10.41 2.85 4.58
CA SER A 263 9.16 2.13 4.34
C SER A 263 9.40 0.64 4.14
N GLN A 264 10.42 0.28 3.35
CA GLN A 264 10.80 -1.11 3.11
C GLN A 264 11.26 -1.80 4.42
N LEU A 265 12.12 -1.15 5.20
CA LEU A 265 12.60 -1.70 6.47
C LEU A 265 11.45 -1.93 7.47
N ASN A 266 10.48 -1.02 7.54
CA ASN A 266 9.32 -1.17 8.41
C ASN A 266 8.37 -2.27 7.90
N LEU A 267 8.20 -2.41 6.58
CA LEU A 267 7.44 -3.50 5.98
C LEU A 267 8.04 -4.86 6.34
N GLU A 268 9.35 -5.04 6.12
CA GLU A 268 10.08 -6.26 6.45
C GLU A 268 10.07 -6.55 7.95
N SER A 269 10.28 -5.52 8.78
CA SER A 269 10.22 -5.63 10.25
C SER A 269 8.83 -6.08 10.72
N ARG A 270 7.76 -5.57 10.09
CA ARG A 270 6.38 -5.97 10.36
C ARG A 270 6.13 -7.42 9.93
N GLN A 271 6.56 -7.80 8.73
CA GLN A 271 6.40 -9.17 8.23
C GLN A 271 7.10 -10.17 9.14
N GLN A 272 8.37 -9.91 9.47
CA GLN A 272 9.14 -10.74 10.42
C GLN A 272 8.45 -10.85 11.78
N PHE A 273 7.86 -9.76 12.27
CA PHE A 273 7.10 -9.78 13.52
C PHE A 273 5.85 -10.66 13.41
N VAL A 274 5.08 -10.53 12.34
CA VAL A 274 3.90 -11.37 12.09
C VAL A 274 4.29 -12.83 12.00
N ASP A 275 5.32 -13.18 11.21
CA ASP A 275 5.78 -14.56 11.02
C ASP A 275 6.20 -15.22 12.35
N VAL A 276 6.85 -14.45 13.22
CA VAL A 276 7.32 -14.94 14.53
C VAL A 276 6.19 -15.06 15.55
N VAL A 277 5.25 -14.12 15.53
CA VAL A 277 4.28 -13.92 16.61
C VAL A 277 2.93 -14.57 16.30
N LEU A 278 2.62 -14.76 15.03
CA LEU A 278 1.39 -15.37 14.50
C LEU A 278 1.73 -16.52 13.54
N PRO A 279 2.52 -17.54 13.97
CA PRO A 279 2.90 -18.63 13.08
C PRO A 279 1.67 -19.38 12.56
N ASP A 280 1.70 -19.68 11.27
CA ASP A 280 0.65 -20.41 10.54
C ASP A 280 -0.75 -19.75 10.64
N ALA A 281 -0.81 -18.43 10.87
CA ALA A 281 -2.05 -17.66 10.87
C ALA A 281 -2.03 -16.62 9.73
N PRO A 282 -3.19 -16.29 9.14
CA PRO A 282 -3.27 -15.21 8.17
C PRO A 282 -2.90 -13.88 8.81
N SER A 283 -2.46 -12.94 7.98
CA SER A 283 -2.28 -11.55 8.41
C SER A 283 -3.62 -10.89 8.77
N LEU A 284 -3.56 -9.74 9.45
CA LEU A 284 -4.78 -9.00 9.79
C LEU A 284 -5.49 -8.52 8.53
N SER A 285 -4.73 -8.11 7.50
CA SER A 285 -5.29 -7.68 6.23
C SER A 285 -5.94 -8.85 5.49
N GLU A 286 -5.29 -10.01 5.44
CA GLU A 286 -5.82 -11.23 4.79
C GLU A 286 -7.13 -11.69 5.44
N ALA A 287 -7.21 -11.78 6.76
CA ALA A 287 -8.42 -12.22 7.46
C ALA A 287 -9.63 -11.30 7.21
N ILE A 288 -9.39 -9.99 7.08
CA ILE A 288 -10.45 -9.01 6.80
C ILE A 288 -10.81 -9.00 5.30
N ASP A 289 -9.82 -9.05 4.43
CA ASP A 289 -10.02 -8.99 2.97
C ASP A 289 -10.68 -10.26 2.43
N ALA A 290 -10.46 -11.41 3.08
CA ALA A 290 -11.17 -12.67 2.82
C ALA A 290 -12.60 -12.70 3.41
N GLY A 291 -12.97 -11.75 4.27
CA GLY A 291 -14.27 -11.69 4.93
C GLY A 291 -14.43 -12.63 6.13
N GLU A 292 -13.35 -13.29 6.59
CA GLU A 292 -13.35 -14.14 7.79
C GLU A 292 -13.54 -13.32 9.07
N ARG A 293 -13.15 -12.04 9.03
CA ARG A 293 -13.36 -11.06 10.08
C ARG A 293 -13.95 -9.77 9.56
N SER A 294 -14.89 -9.21 10.32
CA SER A 294 -15.52 -7.94 9.97
C SER A 294 -14.69 -6.74 10.42
N ILE A 295 -14.90 -5.59 9.77
CA ILE A 295 -14.28 -4.33 10.20
C ILE A 295 -14.78 -3.88 11.59
N ASP A 296 -15.99 -4.28 12.00
CA ASP A 296 -16.51 -4.03 13.35
C ASP A 296 -15.74 -4.80 14.40
N ASP A 297 -15.43 -6.07 14.13
CA ASP A 297 -14.58 -6.87 15.02
C ASP A 297 -13.19 -6.25 15.12
N PHE A 298 -12.67 -5.75 14.00
CA PHE A 298 -11.41 -5.02 13.99
C PHE A 298 -11.48 -3.74 14.85
N PHE A 299 -12.55 -2.95 14.79
CA PHE A 299 -12.68 -1.78 15.67
C PHE A 299 -12.63 -2.16 17.15
N ARG A 300 -13.30 -3.24 17.54
CA ARG A 300 -13.25 -3.76 18.93
C ARG A 300 -11.85 -4.26 19.31
N LEU A 301 -11.09 -4.81 18.36
CA LEU A 301 -9.70 -5.20 18.56
C LEU A 301 -8.81 -3.97 18.74
N LEU A 302 -8.93 -2.99 17.85
CA LEU A 302 -8.15 -1.76 17.83
C LEU A 302 -8.34 -0.93 19.11
N ASP A 303 -9.59 -0.82 19.59
CA ASP A 303 -9.90 -0.10 20.84
C ASP A 303 -9.26 -0.74 22.08
N LYS A 304 -8.98 -2.05 22.03
CA LYS A 304 -8.24 -2.79 23.07
C LYS A 304 -6.72 -2.73 22.87
N GLY A 305 -6.26 -2.23 21.72
CA GLY A 305 -4.87 -2.18 21.28
C GLY A 305 -4.07 -0.98 21.79
N GLY A 306 -4.67 -0.04 22.51
CA GLY A 306 -4.02 1.22 22.90
C GLY A 306 -2.64 1.05 23.54
N ARG A 307 -2.49 0.16 24.53
CA ARG A 307 -1.18 -0.10 25.17
C ARG A 307 -0.17 -0.76 24.21
N PHE A 308 -0.64 -1.62 23.31
CA PHE A 308 0.19 -2.25 22.28
C PHE A 308 0.72 -1.21 21.29
N LYS A 309 -0.15 -0.31 20.84
CA LYS A 309 0.24 0.83 20.00
C LYS A 309 1.22 1.76 20.71
N SER A 310 0.99 2.08 21.98
CA SER A 310 1.93 2.90 22.76
C SER A 310 3.29 2.25 22.88
N TRP A 311 3.35 0.94 23.10
CA TRP A 311 4.61 0.19 23.10
C TRP A 311 5.30 0.25 21.73
N LEU A 312 4.59 -0.04 20.63
CA LEU A 312 5.13 0.06 19.27
C LEU A 312 5.71 1.45 18.97
N GLY A 313 4.99 2.51 19.35
CA GLY A 313 5.44 3.88 19.16
C GLY A 313 6.70 4.24 19.95
N ALA A 314 6.97 3.53 21.06
CA ALA A 314 8.16 3.72 21.89
C ALA A 314 9.37 2.88 21.42
N VAL A 315 9.19 1.93 20.49
CA VAL A 315 10.28 1.12 19.95
C VAL A 315 11.23 2.01 19.13
N ASN A 316 12.53 1.95 19.47
CA ASN A 316 13.58 2.68 18.78
C ASN A 316 13.55 2.31 17.27
N PRO A 317 13.49 3.31 16.36
CA PRO A 317 13.56 3.07 14.91
C PRO A 317 14.75 2.20 14.44
N ASP A 318 15.89 2.26 15.14
CA ASP A 318 17.10 1.53 14.77
C ASP A 318 17.14 0.09 15.34
N GLU A 319 16.14 -0.29 16.14
CA GLU A 319 16.03 -1.61 16.72
C GLU A 319 15.08 -2.51 15.94
N ASN A 320 15.45 -3.78 15.73
CA ASN A 320 14.56 -4.78 15.14
C ASN A 320 13.35 -5.04 16.05
N LEU A 321 12.13 -4.98 15.50
CA LEU A 321 10.87 -5.09 16.27
C LEU A 321 10.76 -6.41 17.03
N VAL A 322 11.17 -7.53 16.43
CA VAL A 322 11.15 -8.85 17.09
C VAL A 322 12.08 -8.84 18.30
N ARG A 323 13.27 -8.27 18.18
CA ARG A 323 14.21 -8.13 19.32
C ARG A 323 13.62 -7.27 20.43
N ALA A 324 13.00 -6.14 20.08
CA ALA A 324 12.34 -5.27 21.05
C ALA A 324 11.21 -6.00 21.78
N TYR A 325 10.40 -6.77 21.05
CA TYR A 325 9.32 -7.60 21.60
C TYR A 325 9.85 -8.63 22.59
N ILE A 326 10.87 -9.40 22.20
CA ILE A 326 11.50 -10.43 23.03
C ILE A 326 12.07 -9.82 24.30
N ARG A 327 12.80 -8.70 24.18
CA ARG A 327 13.35 -8.01 25.33
C ARG A 327 12.25 -7.61 26.31
N GLU A 328 11.15 -7.04 25.80
CA GLU A 328 10.04 -6.59 26.64
C GLU A 328 9.39 -7.76 27.41
N ILE A 329 9.08 -8.86 26.72
CA ILE A 329 8.44 -10.03 27.35
C ILE A 329 9.38 -10.81 28.28
N THR A 330 10.71 -10.65 28.14
CA THR A 330 11.73 -11.32 28.98
C THR A 330 12.37 -10.41 30.04
N SER A 331 11.91 -9.16 30.17
CA SER A 331 12.50 -8.14 31.05
C SER A 331 12.23 -8.34 32.55
N GLU A 332 11.40 -9.31 32.93
CA GLU A 332 11.11 -9.59 34.35
C GLU A 332 12.28 -10.33 35.06
N PRO A 333 12.60 -9.96 36.32
CA PRO A 333 13.55 -10.70 37.14
C PRO A 333 13.15 -12.16 37.39
N SER A 334 11.84 -12.45 37.40
CA SER A 334 11.29 -13.79 37.65
C SER A 334 11.48 -14.77 36.48
N ILE A 335 11.83 -14.25 35.29
CA ILE A 335 12.08 -15.01 34.06
C ILE A 335 13.60 -15.22 33.86
N GLN A 336 14.44 -14.87 34.83
CA GLN A 336 15.88 -15.15 34.73
C GLN A 336 16.19 -16.64 34.96
N GLY A 337 16.82 -17.28 33.98
CA GLY A 337 17.20 -18.69 34.04
C GLY A 337 17.26 -19.39 32.67
N THR A 338 17.24 -20.73 32.69
CA THR A 338 17.30 -21.59 31.50
C THR A 338 16.15 -21.32 30.52
N VAL A 339 14.96 -20.94 31.01
CA VAL A 339 13.77 -20.67 30.18
C VAL A 339 13.92 -19.40 29.34
N ALA A 340 14.44 -18.28 29.89
CA ALA A 340 14.78 -17.10 29.08
C ALA A 340 15.87 -17.42 28.05
N LYS A 341 16.83 -18.28 28.41
CA LYS A 341 17.86 -18.74 27.48
C LYS A 341 17.26 -19.58 26.35
N THR A 342 16.31 -20.47 26.64
CA THR A 342 15.60 -21.27 25.64
C THR A 342 14.71 -20.41 24.75
N LEU A 343 13.99 -19.42 25.30
CA LEU A 343 13.15 -18.52 24.51
C LEU A 343 14.01 -17.65 23.58
N ARG A 344 15.11 -17.08 24.12
CA ARG A 344 16.10 -16.38 23.28
C ARG A 344 16.71 -17.31 22.25
N TYR A 345 17.04 -18.55 22.59
CA TYR A 345 17.63 -19.50 21.66
C TYR A 345 16.66 -19.90 20.55
N ALA A 346 15.43 -20.29 20.88
CA ALA A 346 14.38 -20.64 19.91
C ALA A 346 14.06 -19.48 18.97
N LEU A 347 13.98 -18.25 19.50
CA LEU A 347 13.69 -17.06 18.69
C LEU A 347 14.91 -16.51 17.95
N THR A 348 16.13 -16.66 18.47
CA THR A 348 17.37 -16.35 17.73
C THR A 348 17.58 -17.37 16.61
N THR A 349 17.14 -18.61 16.81
CA THR A 349 17.09 -19.65 15.78
C THR A 349 16.05 -19.28 14.71
N ALA A 350 14.84 -18.85 15.11
CA ALA A 350 13.82 -18.35 14.17
C ALA A 350 14.29 -17.10 13.39
N LEU A 351 14.97 -16.16 14.04
CA LEU A 351 15.57 -14.98 13.39
C LEU A 351 16.82 -15.29 12.55
N GLY A 352 17.44 -16.46 12.77
CA GLY A 352 18.63 -16.93 12.04
C GLY A 352 18.30 -17.67 10.74
N PHE A 353 17.05 -18.11 10.54
CA PHE A 353 16.61 -18.80 9.33
C PHE A 353 16.03 -17.82 8.31
N VAL A 354 16.93 -17.13 7.62
CA VAL A 354 16.64 -16.42 6.36
C VAL A 354 17.17 -17.26 5.19
N ASN A 355 16.70 -18.50 5.02
CA ASN A 355 16.68 -19.31 3.77
C ASN A 355 15.93 -20.67 4.00
N PRO A 356 15.27 -21.28 3.00
CA PRO A 356 14.10 -22.15 3.17
C PRO A 356 14.43 -23.64 3.31
N VAL A 357 15.25 -24.05 4.28
CA VAL A 357 15.32 -25.47 4.70
C VAL A 357 15.66 -25.56 6.18
N ALA A 358 14.64 -25.52 7.04
CA ALA A 358 14.57 -26.23 8.31
C ALA A 358 13.32 -25.77 9.08
N GLY A 359 12.23 -26.51 8.89
CA GLY A 359 11.10 -26.42 9.80
C GLY A 359 11.51 -26.96 11.16
N LEU A 360 11.47 -26.12 12.19
CA LEU A 360 11.34 -26.51 13.59
C LEU A 360 10.92 -25.27 14.42
N VAL A 361 9.65 -24.86 14.26
CA VAL A 361 8.94 -24.09 15.27
C VAL A 361 7.71 -24.90 15.68
N ALA A 362 7.95 -26.06 16.28
CA ALA A 362 6.91 -26.90 16.85
C ALA A 362 7.11 -26.99 18.37
N GLY A 363 6.17 -26.43 19.12
CA GLY A 363 5.84 -26.90 20.48
C GLY A 363 6.24 -26.05 21.68
N GLY A 364 6.98 -24.94 21.53
CA GLY A 364 7.46 -24.17 22.70
C GLY A 364 6.54 -23.08 23.24
N ALA A 365 5.58 -22.59 22.44
CA ALA A 365 4.80 -21.39 22.77
C ALA A 365 3.61 -21.66 23.71
N ASP A 366 3.00 -22.85 23.64
CA ASP A 366 1.77 -23.15 24.39
C ASP A 366 1.97 -23.19 25.91
N SER A 367 3.14 -23.60 26.40
CA SER A 367 3.38 -23.71 27.85
C SER A 367 3.91 -22.42 28.50
N PHE A 368 4.44 -21.45 27.74
CA PHE A 368 5.00 -20.21 28.32
C PHE A 368 3.94 -19.11 28.51
N VAL A 369 2.88 -19.16 27.71
CA VAL A 369 1.88 -18.08 27.57
C VAL A 369 0.83 -18.08 28.69
N VAL A 370 0.60 -19.22 29.33
CA VAL A 370 -0.46 -19.40 30.32
C VAL A 370 -0.01 -19.01 31.74
N ASP A 371 1.28 -19.16 32.06
CA ASP A 371 1.67 -19.40 33.46
C ASP A 371 2.25 -18.24 34.28
N LYS A 372 2.35 -17.00 33.78
CA LYS A 372 2.62 -15.86 34.69
C LYS A 372 2.21 -14.49 34.14
N LEU A 373 0.96 -14.16 34.42
CA LEU A 373 0.28 -12.88 34.18
C LEU A 373 0.37 -11.93 35.40
N PHE A 374 1.44 -12.01 36.19
CA PHE A 374 1.44 -11.46 37.54
C PHE A 374 2.37 -10.25 37.79
N SER A 375 2.99 -9.64 36.78
CA SER A 375 3.40 -8.23 36.92
C SER A 375 3.48 -7.43 35.61
N GLY A 376 2.83 -6.26 35.60
CA GLY A 376 2.86 -5.31 34.49
C GLY A 376 2.12 -5.73 33.21
N TRP A 377 1.83 -4.75 32.35
CA TRP A 377 1.33 -5.02 31.00
C TRP A 377 2.51 -5.23 30.04
N ARG A 378 2.35 -6.12 29.05
CA ARG A 378 3.35 -6.51 28.06
C ARG A 378 2.69 -6.68 26.69
N PRO A 379 3.42 -6.54 25.57
CA PRO A 379 2.85 -6.64 24.23
C PRO A 379 2.28 -8.03 23.92
N ASN A 380 2.84 -9.11 24.49
CA ASN A 380 2.29 -10.46 24.33
C ASN A 380 0.86 -10.61 24.88
N HIS A 381 0.47 -9.84 25.90
CA HIS A 381 -0.91 -9.88 26.42
C HIS A 381 -1.92 -9.47 25.37
N PHE A 382 -1.61 -8.47 24.54
CA PHE A 382 -2.49 -8.07 23.45
C PHE A 382 -2.44 -9.10 22.31
N VAL A 383 -1.23 -9.49 21.90
CA VAL A 383 -1.04 -10.49 20.84
C VAL A 383 -1.84 -11.76 21.13
N VAL A 384 -1.57 -12.42 22.25
CA VAL A 384 -2.13 -13.74 22.56
C VAL A 384 -3.62 -13.65 22.86
N LYS A 385 -4.05 -12.65 23.66
CA LYS A 385 -5.44 -12.63 24.15
C LYS A 385 -6.42 -11.94 23.22
N LYS A 386 -5.92 -11.28 22.16
CA LYS A 386 -6.73 -10.45 21.27
C LYS A 386 -6.39 -10.68 19.80
N LEU A 387 -5.14 -10.43 19.38
CA LEU A 387 -4.77 -10.48 17.96
C LEU A 387 -4.80 -11.91 17.40
N LEU A 388 -4.20 -12.88 18.09
CA LEU A 388 -4.13 -14.27 17.64
C LEU A 388 -5.52 -14.93 17.54
N PRO A 389 -6.42 -14.82 18.54
CA PRO A 389 -7.80 -15.29 18.42
C PRO A 389 -8.56 -14.59 17.28
N PHE A 390 -8.29 -13.30 17.08
CA PHE A 390 -8.87 -12.56 15.97
C PHE A 390 -8.46 -13.18 14.63
N VAL A 391 -7.17 -13.36 14.34
CA VAL A 391 -6.76 -13.87 13.01
C VAL A 391 -7.03 -15.35 12.81
N ARG A 392 -7.18 -16.16 13.87
CA ARG A 392 -7.40 -17.62 13.77
C ARG A 392 -8.87 -18.06 13.74
N GLY A 393 -9.83 -17.16 13.85
CA GLY A 393 -11.24 -17.58 13.77
C GLY A 393 -11.92 -17.94 15.10
N TYR A 394 -11.20 -17.97 16.23
CA TYR A 394 -11.73 -18.39 17.55
C TYR A 394 -12.53 -17.34 18.32
#